data_AF-A0A8T6NVU3-F1
#
_entry.id   AF-A0A8T6NVU3-F1
#
_cell.length_a   1.000
_cell.length_b   1.000
_cell.length_c   1.000
_cell.angle_alpha   90.00
_cell.angle_beta   90.00
_cell.angle_gamma   90.00
#
_symmetry.space_group_name_H-M   'P 1'
#
loop_
_entity.id
_entity.type
_entity.pdbx_description
1 polymer ?
#
loop_
_entity_poly.entity_id
_entity_poly.type
_entity_poly.pdbx_seq_one_letter_code
_entity_poly.pdbx_strand_id
1 'polypeptide(L)'
;MWDKLPDQNNDDIEERLRSVMQNLDVDDADLPGEDDDAPLIALVYRHADSIVVTDRLYNTLAERFGDDAIVRESGLGTEDIPLAEDLVEDDVMLVVIGKKWLAMKDGDTRLIDDPADPVRQAIETALGLGLPIYPVLVYGAALPRAEFLPEPIRALAEKPVFRLGSEDEFDINLYQDVDKLVREIAYHMEGGIRPAG
;
A
#
# COMPACT_ATOMS: atom_id res chain seq x y z
N MET A 1 34.31 24.81 26.33
CA MET A 1 35.30 23.83 25.86
C MET A 1 34.68 22.48 26.13
N TRP A 2 34.00 21.92 25.13
CA TRP A 2 33.30 20.64 25.22
C TRP A 2 34.26 19.59 24.65
N ASP A 3 34.67 18.62 25.47
CA ASP A 3 35.47 17.48 25.03
C ASP A 3 34.55 16.42 24.41
N LYS A 4 34.94 15.93 23.23
CA LYS A 4 34.24 14.90 22.47
C LYS A 4 34.35 13.55 23.17
N LEU A 5 33.22 12.87 23.37
CA LEU A 5 33.20 11.43 23.64
C LEU A 5 33.58 10.68 22.34
N PRO A 6 34.32 9.55 22.42
CA PRO A 6 34.73 8.80 21.25
C PRO A 6 33.54 8.04 20.64
N ASP A 7 33.50 8.07 19.32
CA ASP A 7 32.57 7.33 18.44
C ASP A 7 32.74 5.83 18.69
N GLN A 8 31.72 5.17 19.24
CA GLN A 8 31.71 3.71 19.42
C GLN A 8 31.28 3.08 18.09
N ASN A 9 32.30 2.90 17.25
CA ASN A 9 32.44 2.06 16.06
C ASN A 9 31.20 1.33 15.52
N ASN A 10 30.78 1.69 14.30
CA ASN A 10 29.85 0.96 13.46
C ASN A 10 30.37 -0.45 13.08
N ASP A 11 31.70 -0.61 13.02
CA ASP A 11 32.38 -1.86 12.67
C ASP A 11 32.09 -3.01 13.68
N ASP A 12 31.82 -2.66 14.95
CA ASP A 12 31.57 -3.63 16.02
C ASP A 12 30.16 -4.24 15.93
N ILE A 13 29.21 -3.54 15.28
CA ILE A 13 27.85 -4.03 15.05
C ILE A 13 27.84 -5.00 13.87
N GLU A 14 28.52 -4.66 12.78
CA GLU A 14 28.62 -5.53 11.60
C GLU A 14 29.30 -6.86 11.93
N GLU A 15 30.37 -6.84 12.72
CA GLU A 15 31.07 -8.07 13.11
C GLU A 15 30.20 -8.97 14.02
N ARG A 16 29.39 -8.36 14.90
CA ARG A 16 28.42 -9.08 15.74
C ARG A 16 27.26 -9.64 14.94
N LEU A 17 26.74 -8.91 13.96
CA LEU A 17 25.69 -9.39 13.06
C LEU A 17 26.20 -10.57 12.22
N ARG A 18 27.39 -10.44 11.62
CA ARG A 18 28.03 -11.52 10.84
C ARG A 18 28.24 -12.80 11.68
N SER A 19 28.63 -12.64 12.95
CA SER A 19 28.81 -13.77 13.86
C SER A 19 27.50 -14.39 14.37
N VAL A 20 26.40 -13.61 14.46
CA VAL A 20 25.07 -14.13 14.77
C VAL A 20 24.50 -14.88 13.57
N MET A 21 24.70 -14.38 12.36
CA MET A 21 24.24 -14.99 11.11
C MET A 21 24.95 -16.31 10.81
N GLN A 22 26.27 -16.41 11.05
CA GLN A 22 27.02 -17.67 10.89
C GLN A 22 26.61 -18.78 11.88
N ASN A 23 25.93 -18.43 12.99
CA ASN A 23 25.47 -19.40 13.98
C ASN A 23 24.02 -19.86 13.76
N LEU A 24 23.31 -19.29 12.78
CA LEU A 24 21.88 -19.55 12.55
C LEU A 24 21.58 -20.46 11.35
N ASP A 25 22.58 -21.05 10.69
CA ASP A 25 22.38 -21.91 9.49
C ASP A 25 21.43 -21.25 8.44
N VAL A 26 21.54 -19.93 8.25
CA VAL A 26 20.81 -19.22 7.20
C VAL A 26 21.63 -19.36 5.91
N ASP A 27 21.10 -20.07 4.92
CA ASP A 27 21.70 -20.15 3.59
C ASP A 27 21.71 -18.74 2.97
N ASP A 28 22.80 -18.35 2.30
CA ASP A 28 22.90 -17.06 1.57
C ASP A 28 21.77 -16.89 0.53
N ALA A 29 21.10 -17.98 0.13
CA ALA A 29 19.95 -17.99 -0.76
C ALA A 29 18.62 -17.56 -0.10
N ASP A 30 18.57 -17.48 1.23
CA ASP A 30 17.45 -16.95 2.02
C ASP A 30 17.67 -15.49 2.46
N LEU A 31 18.77 -14.86 2.04
CA LEU A 31 18.88 -13.40 2.07
C LEU A 31 17.92 -12.84 1.01
N PRO A 32 17.07 -11.85 1.32
CA PRO A 32 16.32 -11.14 0.29
C PRO A 32 17.35 -10.61 -0.72
N GLY A 33 17.26 -11.13 -1.95
CA GLY A 33 18.23 -10.85 -3.00
C GLY A 33 18.22 -9.38 -3.40
N GLU A 34 19.36 -8.90 -3.90
CA GLU A 34 19.60 -7.56 -4.48
C GLU A 34 18.77 -7.28 -5.77
N ASP A 35 17.56 -7.83 -5.89
CA ASP A 35 16.55 -7.54 -6.91
C ASP A 35 15.43 -6.65 -6.30
N ASP A 36 15.83 -5.61 -5.56
CA ASP A 36 14.94 -4.67 -4.83
C ASP A 36 14.29 -3.61 -5.76
N ASP A 37 14.43 -3.76 -7.09
CA ASP A 37 13.93 -2.82 -8.13
C ASP A 37 12.63 -3.32 -8.80
N ALA A 38 12.02 -4.41 -8.33
CA ALA A 38 10.76 -4.89 -8.88
C ALA A 38 9.59 -4.04 -8.35
N PRO A 39 8.73 -3.49 -9.22
CA PRO A 39 7.67 -2.59 -8.79
C PRO A 39 6.68 -3.27 -7.84
N LEU A 40 6.48 -2.65 -6.69
CA LEU A 40 5.58 -3.12 -5.64
C LEU A 40 4.13 -2.73 -5.93
N ILE A 41 3.20 -3.55 -5.46
CA ILE A 41 1.78 -3.24 -5.42
C ILE A 41 1.41 -2.86 -3.99
N ALA A 42 1.24 -1.57 -3.76
CA ALA A 42 0.84 -1.01 -2.47
C ALA A 42 -0.67 -1.08 -2.29
N LEU A 43 -1.15 -1.88 -1.33
CA LEU A 43 -2.55 -2.00 -0.97
C LEU A 43 -2.84 -1.20 0.30
N VAL A 44 -3.35 0.02 0.13
CA VAL A 44 -3.67 0.96 1.22
C VAL A 44 -5.17 0.89 1.52
N TYR A 45 -5.54 0.60 2.77
CA TYR A 45 -6.93 0.42 3.16
C TYR A 45 -7.16 0.80 4.62
N ARG A 46 -8.43 0.81 5.05
CA ARG A 46 -8.77 0.85 6.48
C ARG A 46 -9.28 -0.52 6.90
N HIS A 47 -8.55 -1.18 7.79
CA HIS A 47 -8.88 -2.54 8.25
C HIS A 47 -10.36 -2.71 8.65
N ALA A 48 -10.90 -1.78 9.44
CA ALA A 48 -12.29 -1.84 9.91
C ALA A 48 -13.36 -1.61 8.82
N ASP A 49 -12.98 -1.16 7.64
CA ASP A 49 -13.89 -0.71 6.58
C ASP A 49 -13.96 -1.70 5.41
N SER A 50 -12.90 -2.46 5.13
CA SER A 50 -12.79 -3.22 3.89
C SER A 50 -12.14 -4.61 4.00
N ILE A 51 -11.82 -5.11 5.20
CA ILE A 51 -10.94 -6.28 5.36
C ILE A 51 -11.31 -7.49 4.50
N VAL A 52 -12.58 -7.91 4.45
CA VAL A 52 -12.96 -9.12 3.70
C VAL A 52 -12.67 -8.97 2.20
N VAL A 53 -12.97 -7.81 1.61
CA VAL A 53 -12.69 -7.56 0.18
C VAL A 53 -11.20 -7.33 -0.03
N THR A 54 -10.53 -6.63 0.88
CA THR A 54 -9.08 -6.39 0.82
C THR A 54 -8.31 -7.72 0.86
N ASP A 55 -8.66 -8.64 1.75
CA ASP A 55 -8.02 -9.96 1.85
C ASP A 55 -8.22 -10.77 0.57
N ARG A 56 -9.41 -10.69 -0.04
CA ARG A 56 -9.66 -11.34 -1.33
C ARG A 56 -8.79 -10.74 -2.43
N LEU A 57 -8.72 -9.42 -2.51
CA LEU A 57 -7.90 -8.72 -3.49
C LEU A 57 -6.42 -9.05 -3.31
N TYR A 58 -5.92 -9.01 -2.07
CA TYR A 58 -4.55 -9.40 -1.71
C TYR A 58 -4.25 -10.83 -2.18
N ASN A 59 -5.07 -11.81 -1.83
CA ASN A 59 -4.83 -13.20 -2.21
C ASN A 59 -4.75 -13.37 -3.73
N THR A 60 -5.64 -12.72 -4.48
CA THR A 60 -5.64 -12.81 -5.95
C THR A 60 -4.47 -12.07 -6.60
N LEU A 61 -4.02 -10.95 -6.01
CA LEU A 61 -2.77 -10.30 -6.41
C LEU A 61 -1.56 -11.20 -6.12
N ALA A 62 -1.48 -11.80 -4.93
CA ALA A 62 -0.37 -12.64 -4.50
C ALA A 62 -0.26 -13.91 -5.37
N GLU A 63 -1.40 -14.50 -5.72
CA GLU A 63 -1.47 -15.60 -6.69
C GLU A 63 -0.88 -15.23 -8.07
N ARG A 64 -0.95 -13.94 -8.46
CA ARG A 64 -0.51 -13.46 -9.78
C ARG A 64 0.93 -12.96 -9.79
N PHE A 65 1.34 -12.21 -8.78
CA PHE A 65 2.59 -11.45 -8.74
C PHE A 65 3.61 -11.98 -7.73
N GLY A 66 3.20 -12.89 -6.84
CA GLY A 66 3.99 -13.31 -5.67
C GLY A 66 3.64 -12.48 -4.44
N ASP A 67 3.89 -13.05 -3.27
CA ASP A 67 3.59 -12.40 -1.98
C ASP A 67 4.51 -11.19 -1.74
N ASP A 68 5.79 -11.35 -2.07
CA ASP A 68 6.83 -10.34 -1.86
C ASP A 68 6.63 -9.08 -2.72
N ALA A 69 5.82 -9.16 -3.78
CA ALA A 69 5.49 -8.02 -4.64
C ALA A 69 4.37 -7.13 -4.06
N ILE A 70 3.81 -7.46 -2.88
CA ILE A 70 2.63 -6.80 -2.33
C ILE A 70 2.90 -6.32 -0.90
N VAL A 71 2.75 -5.02 -0.72
CA VAL A 71 2.85 -4.37 0.58
C VAL A 71 1.50 -3.83 1.00
N ARG A 72 1.20 -3.86 2.30
CA ARG A 72 -0.11 -3.50 2.85
C ARG A 72 0.02 -2.42 3.90
N GLU A 73 -0.86 -1.42 3.83
CA GLU A 73 -1.03 -0.41 4.87
C GLU A 73 -2.49 -0.45 5.34
N SER A 74 -2.69 -0.89 6.58
CA SER A 74 -4.01 -1.16 7.14
C SER A 74 -4.67 0.06 7.80
N GLY A 75 -3.89 1.13 7.98
CA GLY A 75 -4.27 2.36 8.67
C GLY A 75 -4.38 2.21 10.19
N LEU A 76 -3.93 1.08 10.75
CA LEU A 76 -3.93 0.85 12.19
C LEU A 76 -2.70 1.44 12.88
N GLY A 77 -1.64 1.80 12.12
CA GLY A 77 -0.39 2.30 12.67
C GLY A 77 0.33 1.25 13.52
N THR A 78 0.18 -0.02 13.14
CA THR A 78 0.80 -1.18 13.78
C THR A 78 2.03 -1.68 13.01
N GLU A 79 2.25 -1.13 11.83
CA GLU A 79 3.36 -1.38 10.94
C GLU A 79 4.64 -0.77 11.53
N ASP A 80 5.74 -1.55 11.57
CA ASP A 80 7.02 -1.12 12.16
C ASP A 80 7.68 0.00 11.34
N ILE A 81 7.49 -0.01 10.03
CA ILE A 81 7.93 1.01 9.07
C ILE A 81 6.68 1.50 8.32
N PRO A 82 6.44 2.82 8.24
CA PRO A 82 5.33 3.35 7.45
C PRO A 82 5.56 3.03 5.96
N LEU A 83 4.55 2.48 5.29
CA LEU A 83 4.61 2.17 3.85
C LEU A 83 5.07 3.37 3.00
N ALA A 84 4.77 4.59 3.43
CA ALA A 84 5.22 5.81 2.77
C ALA A 84 6.75 5.91 2.59
N GLU A 85 7.54 5.26 3.44
CA GLU A 85 9.01 5.30 3.37
C GLU A 85 9.58 4.31 2.34
N ASP A 86 8.81 3.29 1.95
CA ASP A 86 9.26 2.20 1.07
C ASP A 86 8.82 2.36 -0.41
N LEU A 87 8.00 3.36 -0.72
CA LEU A 87 7.48 3.58 -2.08
C LEU A 87 8.51 4.19 -3.04
N VAL A 88 8.59 3.65 -4.26
CA VAL A 88 9.44 4.13 -5.35
C VAL A 88 8.64 4.40 -6.64
N GLU A 89 9.22 5.13 -7.60
CA GLU A 89 8.50 5.70 -8.77
C GLU A 89 7.79 4.68 -9.68
N ASP A 90 8.25 3.42 -9.71
CA ASP A 90 7.69 2.36 -10.56
C ASP A 90 6.54 1.57 -9.90
N ASP A 91 6.23 1.86 -8.63
CA ASP A 91 5.20 1.16 -7.85
C ASP A 91 3.77 1.52 -8.28
N VAL A 92 2.83 0.62 -7.99
CA VAL A 92 1.39 0.84 -8.21
C VAL A 92 0.65 0.87 -6.88
N MET A 93 -0.20 1.88 -6.66
CA MET A 93 -1.00 1.98 -5.44
C MET A 93 -2.49 1.71 -5.69
N LEU A 94 -3.04 0.79 -4.90
CA LEU A 94 -4.46 0.52 -4.78
C LEU A 94 -4.98 1.10 -3.46
N VAL A 95 -5.89 2.07 -3.54
CA VAL A 95 -6.52 2.67 -2.34
C VAL A 95 -7.91 2.09 -2.18
N VAL A 96 -8.10 1.17 -1.23
CA VAL A 96 -9.39 0.55 -0.96
C VAL A 96 -10.26 1.48 -0.11
N ILE A 97 -11.41 1.86 -0.64
CA ILE A 97 -12.34 2.82 -0.04
C ILE A 97 -13.68 2.11 0.21
N GLY A 98 -13.99 1.88 1.49
CA GLY A 98 -15.31 1.45 1.94
C GLY A 98 -16.16 2.61 2.43
N LYS A 99 -17.31 2.29 3.04
CA LYS A 99 -18.33 3.30 3.45
C LYS A 99 -17.85 4.19 4.58
N LYS A 100 -16.91 3.72 5.41
CA LYS A 100 -16.39 4.41 6.59
C LYS A 100 -14.98 4.96 6.37
N TRP A 101 -14.53 5.08 5.12
CA TRP A 101 -13.18 5.53 4.82
C TRP A 101 -12.87 6.95 5.35
N LEU A 102 -13.90 7.82 5.37
CA LEU A 102 -13.85 9.16 5.98
C LEU A 102 -14.28 9.18 7.46
N ALA A 103 -14.20 8.05 8.18
CA ALA A 103 -14.62 7.96 9.57
C ALA A 103 -13.89 8.96 10.47
N MET A 104 -14.59 9.35 11.53
CA MET A 104 -14.05 10.18 12.60
C MET A 104 -13.02 9.38 13.40
N LYS A 105 -11.92 10.05 13.79
CA LYS A 105 -10.94 9.53 14.75
C LYS A 105 -11.50 9.64 16.16
N ASP A 106 -11.67 10.88 16.61
CA ASP A 106 -12.28 11.27 17.88
C ASP A 106 -12.95 12.65 17.74
N GLY A 107 -14.17 12.79 18.25
CA GLY A 107 -14.92 14.07 18.16
C GLY A 107 -15.17 14.51 16.71
N ASP A 108 -14.71 15.73 16.38
CA ASP A 108 -14.97 16.40 15.09
C ASP A 108 -13.82 16.28 14.07
N THR A 109 -12.81 15.43 14.32
CA THR A 109 -11.69 15.22 13.37
C THR A 109 -11.78 13.86 12.67
N ARG A 110 -11.69 13.85 11.34
CA ARG A 110 -11.59 12.61 10.55
C ARG A 110 -10.17 12.08 10.59
N LEU A 111 -10.01 10.75 10.57
CA LEU A 111 -8.68 10.12 10.51
C LEU A 111 -7.85 10.71 9.36
N ILE A 112 -8.45 10.80 8.18
CA ILE A 112 -7.78 11.30 6.98
C ILE A 112 -7.32 12.77 7.08
N ASP A 113 -7.89 13.57 7.99
CA ASP A 113 -7.47 14.95 8.21
C ASP A 113 -6.21 15.06 9.09
N ASP A 114 -5.87 13.99 9.83
CA ASP A 114 -4.67 13.91 10.65
C ASP A 114 -3.42 13.71 9.77
N PRO A 115 -2.40 14.59 9.83
CA PRO A 115 -1.13 14.40 9.12
C PRO A 115 -0.36 13.13 9.53
N ALA A 116 -0.69 12.54 10.68
CA ALA A 116 -0.10 11.30 11.16
C ALA A 116 -0.92 10.04 10.78
N ASP A 117 -1.99 10.17 9.98
CA ASP A 117 -2.73 9.01 9.47
C ASP A 117 -1.90 8.26 8.41
N PRO A 118 -1.51 6.99 8.64
CA PRO A 118 -0.67 6.24 7.70
C PRO A 118 -1.28 6.14 6.29
N VAL A 119 -2.61 6.01 6.22
CA VAL A 119 -3.34 6.01 4.93
C VAL A 119 -3.14 7.33 4.19
N ARG A 120 -3.18 8.46 4.89
CA ARG A 120 -2.93 9.77 4.27
C ARG A 120 -1.49 9.86 3.80
N GLN A 121 -0.52 9.50 4.64
CA GLN A 121 0.90 9.61 4.35
C GLN A 121 1.29 8.78 3.11
N ALA A 122 0.79 7.55 2.99
CA ALA A 122 1.01 6.71 1.83
C ALA A 122 0.46 7.36 0.55
N ILE A 123 -0.78 7.86 0.58
CA ILE A 123 -1.42 8.49 -0.59
C ILE A 123 -0.69 9.80 -0.98
N GLU A 124 -0.32 10.61 0.01
CA GLU A 124 0.42 11.86 -0.20
C GLU A 124 1.77 11.59 -0.86
N THR A 125 2.49 10.58 -0.39
CA THR A 125 3.78 10.14 -0.95
C THR A 125 3.61 9.63 -2.37
N ALA A 126 2.66 8.72 -2.61
CA ALA A 126 2.41 8.17 -3.93
C ALA A 126 2.03 9.25 -4.96
N LEU A 127 1.26 10.25 -4.53
CA LEU A 127 0.94 11.41 -5.38
C LEU A 127 2.19 12.25 -5.67
N GLY A 128 3.06 12.46 -4.68
CA GLY A 128 4.32 13.19 -4.83
C GLY A 128 5.31 12.51 -5.78
N LEU A 129 5.38 11.18 -5.74
CA LEU A 129 6.19 10.34 -6.65
C LEU A 129 5.55 10.18 -8.04
N GLY A 130 4.28 10.58 -8.20
CA GLY A 130 3.58 10.45 -9.47
C GLY A 130 3.12 9.01 -9.79
N LEU A 131 2.98 8.16 -8.78
CA LEU A 131 2.61 6.76 -8.97
C LEU A 131 1.25 6.60 -9.67
N PRO A 132 1.07 5.52 -10.44
CA PRO A 132 -0.24 5.00 -10.79
C PRO A 132 -1.06 4.69 -9.51
N ILE A 133 -2.09 5.50 -9.26
CA ILE A 133 -3.01 5.33 -8.13
C ILE A 133 -4.39 4.95 -8.65
N TYR A 134 -4.94 3.87 -8.11
CA TYR A 134 -6.26 3.37 -8.42
C TYR A 134 -7.12 3.27 -7.16
N PRO A 135 -8.08 4.19 -6.96
CA PRO A 135 -9.11 4.00 -5.95
C PRO A 135 -9.97 2.77 -6.27
N VAL A 136 -10.14 1.89 -5.29
CA VAL A 136 -10.92 0.67 -5.36
C VAL A 136 -12.11 0.82 -4.41
N LEU A 137 -13.28 1.12 -4.97
CA LEU A 137 -14.52 1.29 -4.20
C LEU A 137 -15.15 -0.08 -3.91
N VAL A 138 -15.46 -0.32 -2.64
CA VAL A 138 -16.06 -1.57 -2.16
C VAL A 138 -17.37 -1.31 -1.43
N TYR A 139 -18.24 -2.32 -1.37
CA TYR A 139 -19.53 -2.25 -0.68
C TYR A 139 -20.43 -1.11 -1.16
N GLY A 140 -20.30 -0.65 -2.40
CA GLY A 140 -21.04 0.51 -2.91
C GLY A 140 -20.60 1.87 -2.35
N ALA A 141 -19.38 1.96 -1.82
CA ALA A 141 -18.79 3.24 -1.45
C ALA A 141 -18.69 4.18 -2.66
N ALA A 142 -18.60 5.47 -2.38
CA ALA A 142 -18.35 6.51 -3.38
C ALA A 142 -16.96 7.10 -3.17
N LEU A 143 -16.31 7.48 -4.27
CA LEU A 143 -15.06 8.25 -4.20
C LEU A 143 -15.36 9.60 -3.52
N PRO A 144 -14.62 9.97 -2.46
CA PRO A 144 -14.73 11.28 -1.85
C PRO A 144 -14.50 12.40 -2.87
N ARG A 145 -15.31 13.46 -2.81
CA ARG A 145 -15.02 14.66 -3.59
C ARG A 145 -13.79 15.37 -3.04
N ALA A 146 -13.05 16.06 -3.90
CA ALA A 146 -11.85 16.81 -3.52
C ALA A 146 -12.07 17.80 -2.36
N GLU A 147 -13.24 18.42 -2.28
CA GLU A 147 -13.60 19.34 -1.18
C GLU A 147 -13.66 18.67 0.21
N PHE A 148 -13.87 17.36 0.25
CA PHE A 148 -13.86 16.55 1.46
C PHE A 148 -12.50 15.92 1.73
N LEU A 149 -11.47 16.21 0.93
CA LEU A 149 -10.12 15.68 1.13
C LEU A 149 -9.17 16.80 1.61
N PRO A 150 -8.21 16.46 2.51
CA PRO A 150 -7.08 17.32 2.81
C PRO A 150 -6.35 17.72 1.55
N GLU A 151 -5.83 18.94 1.52
CA GLU A 151 -5.17 19.52 0.34
C GLU A 151 -4.11 18.60 -0.30
N PRO A 152 -3.20 17.95 0.45
CA PRO A 152 -2.16 17.12 -0.14
C PRO A 152 -2.66 15.88 -0.89
N ILE A 153 -3.86 15.39 -0.59
CA ILE A 153 -4.42 14.18 -1.21
C ILE A 153 -5.65 14.46 -2.09
N ARG A 154 -5.97 15.73 -2.37
CA ARG A 154 -7.15 16.09 -3.18
C ARG A 154 -7.15 15.47 -4.57
N ALA A 155 -5.96 15.31 -5.16
CA ALA A 155 -5.79 14.71 -6.47
C ALA A 155 -6.27 13.25 -6.54
N LEU A 156 -6.44 12.56 -5.40
CA LEU A 156 -7.08 11.23 -5.35
C LEU A 156 -8.48 11.24 -5.97
N ALA A 157 -9.23 12.34 -5.82
CA ALA A 157 -10.58 12.48 -6.34
C ALA A 157 -10.66 12.50 -7.88
N GLU A 158 -9.51 12.65 -8.56
CA GLU A 158 -9.40 12.72 -10.02
C GLU A 158 -8.85 11.42 -10.63
N LYS A 159 -8.46 10.44 -9.79
CA LYS A 159 -7.85 9.19 -10.24
C LYS A 159 -8.88 8.23 -10.86
N PRO A 160 -8.48 7.38 -11.81
CA PRO A 160 -9.36 6.35 -12.39
C PRO A 160 -9.78 5.33 -11.32
N VAL A 161 -11.08 5.04 -11.25
CA VAL A 161 -11.68 4.25 -10.17
C VAL A 161 -12.09 2.86 -10.65
N PHE A 162 -11.83 1.84 -9.82
CA PHE A 162 -12.45 0.52 -9.93
C PHE A 162 -13.53 0.33 -8.87
N ARG A 163 -14.57 -0.43 -9.22
CA ARG A 163 -15.63 -0.84 -8.30
C ARG A 163 -15.59 -2.35 -8.20
N LEU A 164 -15.56 -2.87 -6.98
CA LEU A 164 -15.59 -4.30 -6.72
C LEU A 164 -16.93 -4.68 -6.09
N GLY A 165 -17.67 -5.54 -6.79
CA GLY A 165 -18.98 -5.98 -6.36
C GLY A 165 -20.00 -4.83 -6.28
N SER A 166 -21.07 -5.08 -5.54
CA SER A 166 -22.22 -4.20 -5.36
C SER A 166 -22.30 -3.74 -3.91
N GLU A 167 -23.43 -3.13 -3.55
CA GLU A 167 -23.69 -2.73 -2.17
C GLU A 167 -23.86 -3.94 -1.22
N ASP A 168 -24.13 -5.12 -1.78
CA ASP A 168 -24.33 -6.36 -1.06
C ASP A 168 -22.99 -7.01 -0.68
N GLU A 169 -22.78 -7.26 0.62
CA GLU A 169 -21.55 -7.86 1.15
C GLU A 169 -21.31 -9.31 0.66
N PHE A 170 -22.35 -9.97 0.13
CA PHE A 170 -22.30 -11.33 -0.43
C PHE A 170 -22.39 -11.35 -1.96
N ASP A 171 -21.91 -10.30 -2.63
CA ASP A 171 -21.97 -10.22 -4.08
C ASP A 171 -21.18 -11.33 -4.77
N ILE A 172 -21.87 -12.14 -5.57
CA ILE A 172 -21.31 -13.20 -6.39
C ILE A 172 -20.35 -12.67 -7.48
N ASN A 173 -20.47 -11.40 -7.85
CA ASN A 173 -19.64 -10.77 -8.89
C ASN A 173 -18.29 -10.30 -8.36
N LEU A 174 -18.10 -10.22 -7.04
CA LEU A 174 -16.87 -9.73 -6.41
C LEU A 174 -15.62 -10.41 -6.98
N TYR A 175 -15.68 -11.74 -7.14
CA TYR A 175 -14.59 -12.54 -7.70
C TYR A 175 -14.23 -12.10 -9.13
N GLN A 176 -15.24 -11.90 -9.97
CA GLN A 176 -15.03 -11.49 -11.36
C GLN A 176 -14.47 -10.07 -11.46
N ASP A 177 -14.89 -9.17 -10.57
CA ASP A 177 -14.42 -7.79 -10.56
C ASP A 177 -12.98 -7.70 -10.05
N VAL A 178 -12.62 -8.48 -9.02
CA VAL A 178 -11.24 -8.63 -8.56
C VAL A 178 -10.36 -9.17 -9.69
N ASP A 179 -10.78 -10.24 -10.38
CA ASP A 179 -10.03 -10.82 -11.49
C ASP A 179 -9.84 -9.84 -12.66
N LYS A 180 -10.80 -8.93 -12.90
CA LYS A 180 -10.66 -7.87 -13.91
C LYS A 180 -9.67 -6.80 -13.47
N LEU A 181 -9.75 -6.36 -12.22
CA LEU A 181 -8.81 -5.39 -11.65
C LEU A 181 -7.37 -5.92 -11.73
N VAL A 182 -7.11 -7.13 -11.23
CA VAL A 182 -5.77 -7.74 -11.24
C VAL A 182 -5.23 -7.85 -12.66
N ARG A 183 -6.07 -8.16 -13.66
CA ARG A 183 -5.67 -8.15 -15.06
C ARG A 183 -5.29 -6.78 -15.59
N GLU A 184 -6.03 -5.73 -15.24
CA GLU A 184 -5.69 -4.36 -15.65
C GLU A 184 -4.39 -3.87 -14.98
N ILE A 185 -4.15 -4.24 -13.72
CA ILE A 185 -2.87 -3.93 -13.04
C ILE A 185 -1.71 -4.68 -13.69
N ALA A 186 -1.85 -5.98 -13.95
CA ALA A 186 -0.83 -6.77 -14.64
C ALA A 186 -0.49 -6.15 -16.00
N TYR A 187 -1.53 -5.71 -16.71
CA TYR A 187 -1.38 -5.06 -18.00
C TYR A 187 -0.60 -3.74 -17.94
N HIS A 188 -0.81 -2.95 -16.89
CA HIS A 188 -0.08 -1.72 -16.66
C HIS A 188 1.40 -1.99 -16.36
N MET A 189 1.68 -2.95 -15.45
CA MET A 189 3.03 -3.32 -15.04
C MET A 189 3.83 -3.98 -16.17
N GLU A 190 3.16 -4.72 -17.07
CA GLU A 190 3.79 -5.36 -18.24
C GLU A 190 3.95 -4.40 -19.46
N GLY A 191 3.56 -3.12 -19.34
CA GLY A 191 3.78 -2.08 -20.36
C GLY A 191 2.88 -2.15 -21.61
N GLY A 192 1.68 -2.76 -21.52
CA GLY A 192 0.83 -3.04 -22.68
C GLY A 192 0.10 -1.82 -23.29
N ILE A 193 0.10 -1.70 -24.63
CA ILE A 193 -0.75 -0.79 -25.44
C ILE A 193 -2.09 -1.48 -25.75
N ARG A 194 -3.23 -0.92 -25.29
CA ARG A 194 -4.57 -1.57 -25.40
C ARG A 194 -4.83 -2.10 -26.81
N PRO A 195 -5.22 -3.38 -27.02
CA PRO A 195 -5.88 -3.72 -28.27
C PRO A 195 -7.18 -2.93 -28.34
N ALA A 196 -7.34 -2.18 -29.43
CA ALA A 196 -8.54 -1.41 -29.69
C ALA A 196 -9.78 -2.35 -29.70
N GLY A 197 -10.81 -1.91 -28.96
CA GLY A 197 -12.24 -2.22 -29.06
C GLY A 197 -12.69 -3.50 -29.74
#